data_AF-A0A7A6N4C0-F1
#
_entry.id   AF-A0A7A6N4C0-F1
#
_cell.length_a   1.000
_cell.length_b   1.000
_cell.length_c   1.000
_cell.angle_alpha   90.00
_cell.angle_beta   90.00
_cell.angle_gamma   90.00
#
_symmetry.space_group_name_H-M   'P 1'
#
loop_
_entity.id
_entity.type
_entity.pdbx_description
1 polymer ?
#
loop_
_entity_poly.entity_id
_entity_poly.type
_entity_poly.pdbx_seq_one_letter_code
_entity_poly.pdbx_strand_id
1 'polypeptide(L)'
;GQIAAARQSAGIATDRMTEAHKQLLALQQRISDLDGKKLTADEKSVLARKDELIQALTLLDVKQQELQKQTALNDLKKKTIQLTSQLA
;
A
#
# COMPACT_ATOMS: atom_id res chain seq x y z
N GLY A 1 7.23 -27.49 4.70
CA GLY A 1 6.92 -26.79 5.96
C GLY A 1 5.97 -25.64 5.70
N GLN A 2 4.77 -25.67 6.28
CA GLN A 2 3.74 -24.64 6.06
C GLN A 2 4.18 -23.24 6.51
N ILE A 3 5.14 -23.16 7.44
CA ILE A 3 5.73 -21.90 7.93
C ILE A 3 6.60 -21.20 6.85
N ALA A 4 7.22 -21.95 5.94
CA ALA A 4 8.00 -21.37 4.84
C ALA A 4 7.10 -20.76 3.75
N ALA A 5 5.96 -21.41 3.48
CA ALA A 5 4.94 -20.89 2.57
C ALA A 5 4.22 -19.66 3.16
N ALA A 6 3.92 -19.67 4.46
CA ALA A 6 3.36 -18.53 5.18
C ALA A 6 4.33 -17.31 5.21
N ARG A 7 5.64 -17.56 5.32
CA ARG A 7 6.68 -16.51 5.24
C ARG A 7 6.88 -15.99 3.81
N GLN A 8 6.81 -16.85 2.79
CA GLN A 8 6.78 -16.39 1.40
C GLN A 8 5.52 -15.59 1.10
N SER A 9 4.34 -15.99 1.59
CA SER A 9 3.12 -15.20 1.43
C SER A 9 3.16 -13.88 2.20
N ALA A 10 3.83 -13.82 3.36
CA ALA A 10 4.06 -12.58 4.10
C ALA A 10 5.06 -11.65 3.36
N GLY A 11 6.08 -12.21 2.71
CA GLY A 11 6.99 -11.47 1.82
C GLY A 11 6.32 -11.01 0.50
N ILE A 12 5.43 -11.83 -0.05
CA ILE A 12 4.60 -11.50 -1.23
C ILE A 12 3.51 -10.47 -0.86
N ALA A 13 3.04 -10.46 0.38
CA ALA A 13 2.13 -9.42 0.87
C ALA A 13 2.82 -8.06 0.95
N THR A 14 4.10 -8.02 1.34
CA THR A 14 4.88 -6.77 1.37
C THR A 14 5.26 -6.24 -0.02
N ASP A 15 5.38 -7.08 -1.04
CA ASP A 15 5.59 -6.66 -2.43
C ASP A 15 4.31 -6.17 -3.14
N ARG A 16 3.13 -6.39 -2.53
CA ARG A 16 1.83 -5.91 -3.03
C ARG A 16 1.24 -4.76 -2.20
N MET A 17 1.93 -4.30 -1.16
CA MET A 17 1.51 -3.10 -0.42
C MET A 17 1.95 -1.88 -1.20
N THR A 18 0.99 -1.00 -1.51
CA THR A 18 1.29 0.30 -2.13
C THR A 18 2.14 1.15 -1.17
N GLU A 19 2.89 2.11 -1.69
CA GLU A 19 3.71 2.99 -0.84
C GLU A 19 2.84 3.79 0.14
N ALA A 20 1.64 4.18 -0.29
CA ALA A 20 0.67 4.84 0.58
C ALA A 20 0.22 3.95 1.73
N HIS A 21 0.03 2.65 1.44
CA HIS A 21 -0.33 1.67 2.46
C HIS A 21 0.80 1.46 3.49
N LYS A 22 2.07 1.43 3.05
CA LYS A 22 3.23 1.38 3.95
C LYS A 22 3.32 2.62 4.85
N GLN A 23 3.09 3.80 4.27
CA GLN A 23 3.07 5.06 5.01
C GLN A 23 1.91 5.13 6.01
N LEU A 24 0.74 4.60 5.66
CA LEU A 24 -0.41 4.51 6.55
C LEU A 24 -0.10 3.64 7.76
N LEU A 25 0.53 2.47 7.55
CA LEU A 25 0.97 1.61 8.65
C LEU A 25 2.01 2.29 9.55
N ALA A 26 3.00 2.96 8.95
CA ALA A 26 4.01 3.71 9.70
C ALA A 26 3.39 4.85 10.52
N LEU A 27 2.40 5.56 9.97
CA LEU A 27 1.66 6.60 10.68
C LEU A 27 0.85 6.02 11.85
N GLN A 28 0.15 4.90 11.64
CA GLN A 28 -0.60 4.22 12.71
C GLN A 28 0.33 3.78 13.84
N GLN A 29 1.48 3.20 13.52
CA GLN A 29 2.49 2.82 14.53
C GLN A 29 2.98 4.05 15.27
N ARG A 30 3.33 5.13 14.56
CA ARG A 30 3.78 6.37 15.17
C ARG A 30 2.72 6.99 16.09
N ILE A 31 1.45 6.98 15.70
CA ILE A 31 0.35 7.46 16.55
C ILE A 31 0.25 6.61 17.82
N SER A 32 0.32 5.29 17.70
CA SER A 32 0.30 4.38 18.85
C SER A 32 1.50 4.60 19.78
N ASP A 33 2.68 4.87 19.22
CA ASP A 33 3.89 5.12 20.01
C ASP A 33 3.85 6.45 20.76
N LEU A 34 3.05 7.41 20.28
CA LEU A 34 2.85 8.72 20.89
C LEU A 34 1.73 8.71 21.94
N ASP A 35 0.89 7.68 21.97
CA ASP A 35 -0.19 7.58 22.96
C ASP A 35 0.39 7.48 24.39
N GLY A 36 -0.21 8.22 25.32
CA GLY A 36 0.23 8.30 26.71
C GLY A 36 1.59 8.97 26.96
N LYS A 37 2.29 9.49 25.94
CA LYS A 37 3.58 10.19 26.10
C LYS A 37 3.44 11.70 26.21
N LYS A 38 4.44 12.33 26.84
CA LYS A 38 4.54 13.80 26.89
C LYS A 38 5.05 14.30 25.55
N LEU A 39 4.13 14.79 24.73
CA LEU A 39 4.40 15.11 23.32
C LEU A 39 5.20 16.40 23.14
N THR A 40 6.17 16.32 22.24
CA THR A 40 6.84 17.43 21.56
C THR A 40 5.83 18.26 20.74
N ALA A 41 6.16 19.52 20.43
CA ALA A 41 5.33 20.36 19.57
C ALA A 41 5.09 19.73 18.19
N ASP A 42 6.11 19.08 17.63
CA ASP A 42 6.04 18.39 16.35
C ASP A 42 5.12 17.17 16.42
N GLU A 43 5.19 16.42 17.52
CA GLU A 43 4.35 15.24 17.75
C GLU A 43 2.88 15.62 17.97
N LYS A 44 2.62 16.75 18.64
CA LYS A 44 1.27 17.31 18.77
C LYS A 44 0.70 17.70 17.41
N SER A 45 1.51 18.29 16.53
CA SER A 45 1.09 18.65 15.17
C SER A 45 0.71 17.41 14.35
N VAL A 46 1.49 16.33 14.48
CA VAL A 46 1.17 15.03 13.84
C VAL A 46 -0.16 14.47 14.34
N LEU A 47 -0.43 14.50 15.65
CA LEU A 47 -1.70 14.02 16.19
C LEU A 47 -2.88 14.92 15.82
N ALA A 48 -2.66 16.24 15.75
CA ALA A 48 -3.70 17.20 15.36
C ALA A 48 -4.17 17.03 13.92
N ARG A 49 -3.27 16.58 13.03
CA ARG A 49 -3.56 16.32 11.61
C ARG A 49 -3.72 14.84 11.28
N LYS A 50 -3.84 13.97 12.29
CA LYS A 50 -3.84 12.51 12.09
C LYS A 50 -4.96 12.07 11.14
N ASP A 51 -6.17 12.62 11.30
CA ASP A 51 -7.34 12.18 10.55
C ASP A 51 -7.22 12.59 9.08
N GLU A 52 -6.72 13.81 8.82
CA GLU A 52 -6.40 14.29 7.47
C GLU A 52 -5.33 13.43 6.80
N LEU A 53 -4.26 13.09 7.53
CA LEU A 53 -3.18 12.25 7.01
C LEU A 53 -3.66 10.82 6.72
N ILE A 54 -4.45 10.23 7.61
CA ILE A 54 -5.05 8.90 7.41
C ILE A 54 -5.97 8.91 6.19
N GLN A 55 -6.82 9.93 6.04
CA GLN A 55 -7.73 10.05 4.90
C GLN A 55 -6.95 10.20 3.58
N ALA A 56 -5.94 11.07 3.55
CA ALA A 56 -5.11 11.30 2.37
C ALA A 56 -4.35 10.03 1.95
N LEU A 57 -3.74 9.33 2.91
CA LEU A 57 -3.01 8.10 2.65
C LEU A 57 -3.93 6.96 2.21
N THR A 58 -5.12 6.85 2.79
CA THR A 58 -6.13 5.86 2.36
C THR A 58 -6.58 6.11 0.93
N LEU A 59 -6.85 7.37 0.57
CA LEU A 59 -7.23 7.73 -0.80
C LEU A 59 -6.10 7.45 -1.78
N LEU A 60 -4.87 7.77 -1.39
CA LEU A 60 -3.69 7.50 -2.22
C LEU A 60 -3.48 6.00 -2.43
N ASP A 61 -3.69 5.18 -1.38
CA ASP A 61 -3.62 3.72 -1.47
C ASP A 61 -4.62 3.17 -2.49
N VAL A 62 -5.89 3.57 -2.40
CA VAL A 62 -6.92 3.18 -3.38
C VAL A 62 -6.52 3.56 -4.81
N LYS A 63 -6.01 4.77 -5.02
CA LYS A 63 -5.55 5.22 -6.34
C LYS A 63 -4.37 4.41 -6.86
N GLN A 64 -3.41 4.07 -5.99
CA GLN A 64 -2.26 3.26 -6.36
C GLN A 64 -2.67 1.82 -6.70
N GLN A 65 -3.58 1.23 -5.93
CA GLN A 65 -4.14 -0.10 -6.22
C GLN A 65 -4.87 -0.13 -7.56
N GLU A 66 -5.68 0.89 -7.87
CA GLU A 66 -6.41 0.96 -9.13
C GLU A 66 -5.45 1.13 -10.33
N LEU A 67 -4.43 1.99 -10.19
CA LEU A 67 -3.40 2.15 -11.22
C LEU A 67 -2.67 0.84 -11.50
N GLN A 68 -2.33 0.08 -10.46
CA GLN A 68 -1.69 -1.23 -10.60
C GLN A 68 -2.61 -2.23 -11.35
N LYS A 69 -3.89 -2.30 -11.00
CA LYS A 69 -4.87 -3.15 -11.70
C LYS A 69 -5.01 -2.76 -13.18
N GLN A 70 -5.14 -1.46 -13.45
CA GLN A 70 -5.26 -0.95 -14.81
C GLN A 70 -4.02 -1.28 -15.65
N THR A 71 -2.83 -1.21 -15.04
CA THR A 71 -1.56 -1.57 -15.70
C THR A 71 -1.53 -3.06 -16.04
N ALA A 72 -1.86 -3.93 -15.08
CA ALA A 72 -1.93 -5.37 -15.30
C ALA A 72 -2.94 -5.75 -16.39
N LEU A 73 -4.10 -5.09 -16.41
CA LEU A 73 -5.11 -5.29 -17.45
C LEU A 73 -4.60 -4.85 -18.83
N ASN A 74 -3.93 -3.70 -18.91
CA ASN A 74 -3.37 -3.21 -20.17
C ASN A 74 -2.28 -4.14 -20.72
N ASP A 75 -1.42 -4.67 -19.85
CA ASP A 75 -0.39 -5.63 -20.25
C ASP A 75 -1.01 -6.95 -20.72
N LEU A 76 -2.06 -7.43 -20.06
CA LEU A 76 -2.80 -8.61 -20.51
C LEU A 76 -3.45 -8.40 -21.89
N LYS A 77 -4.06 -7.24 -22.12
CA LYS A 77 -4.64 -6.88 -23.44
C LYS A 77 -3.58 -6.89 -24.52
N LYS A 78 -2.42 -6.28 -24.27
CA LYS A 78 -1.28 -6.28 -25.22
C LYS A 78 -0.83 -7.70 -25.55
N LYS A 79 -0.63 -8.55 -24.53
CA LYS A 79 -0.24 -9.96 -24.72
C LYS A 79 -1.28 -10.73 -25.53
N THR A 80 -2.56 -10.49 -25.27
CA THR A 80 -3.65 -11.14 -26.01
C THR A 80 -3.60 -10.76 -27.49
N ILE A 81 -3.45 -9.48 -27.82
CA ILE A 81 -3.31 -9.02 -29.21
C ILE A 81 -2.10 -9.67 -29.88
N GLN A 82 -0.96 -9.69 -29.20
CA GLN A 82 0.27 -10.32 -29.72
C GLN A 82 0.05 -11.81 -30.03
N LEU A 83 -0.56 -12.56 -29.11
CA LEU A 83 -0.85 -13.98 -29.31
C LEU A 83 -1.83 -14.21 -30.47
N THR A 84 -2.90 -13.42 -30.56
CA THR A 84 -3.85 -13.52 -31.68
C THR A 84 -3.18 -13.23 -33.02
N SER A 85 -2.25 -12.27 -33.08
CA SER A 85 -1.50 -11.97 -34.31
C SER A 85 -0.49 -13.04 -34.71
N GLN A 86 -0.06 -13.89 -33.78
CA GLN A 86 0.85 -15.02 -34.06
C GLN A 86 0.09 -16.27 -34.51
N LEU A 87 -1.23 -16.32 -34.31
CA LEU A 87 -2.10 -17.42 -34.70
C LEU A 87 -2.77 -17.18 -36.08
N ALA A 88 -2.66 -15.97 -36.63
CA ALA A 88 -3.17 -15.60 -37.95
C ALA A 88 -2.06 -15.71 -39.01
#